data_AF-A0A482REV0-F1
#
_entry.id   AF-A0A482REV0-F1
#
_cell.length_a   1.000
_cell.length_b   1.000
_cell.length_c   1.000
_cell.angle_alpha   90.00
_cell.angle_beta   90.00
_cell.angle_gamma   90.00
#
_symmetry.space_group_name_H-M   'P 1'
#
loop_
_entity.id
_entity.type
_entity.pdbx_description
1 polymer ?
#
loop_
_entity_poly.entity_id
_entity_poly.type
_entity_poly.pdbx_seq_one_letter_code
_entity_poly.pdbx_strand_id
1 'polypeptide(L)'
;MSFPSSVQVELSNGCICCTLREDLLAELIKLAKEGRFEYIMIESTGISEPMQVAEVFTFADETGMQLSDVARLDTCVTVVDALNFFEDYNARDKLQDRRVAAHETDARTVVDLLTDQIEFADVLIVNKVDLLEDRPDEKARLMGVLRALNPAARILESVRGVVSLTEVMNTGLFSLEKASLAPGWLAEARGSHVPETLEYGISSFVFRADRPFHPTRLHALFVGAAAADAAAKHAL
;
A
#
# COMPACT_ATOMS: atom_id res chain seq x y z
N MET A 1 -9.22 3.42 -28.80
CA MET A 1 -9.87 4.67 -28.36
C MET A 1 -8.80 5.75 -28.37
N SER A 2 -9.04 6.87 -29.04
CA SER A 2 -8.13 8.02 -29.03
C SER A 2 -8.42 8.83 -27.78
N PHE A 3 -7.47 8.90 -26.85
CA PHE A 3 -7.62 9.73 -25.65
C PHE A 3 -7.47 11.22 -26.05
N PRO A 4 -8.41 12.10 -25.69
CA PRO A 4 -8.24 13.53 -25.87
C PRO A 4 -7.11 14.06 -24.97
N SER A 5 -6.65 15.29 -25.22
CA SER A 5 -5.60 15.96 -24.46
C SER A 5 -5.84 15.85 -22.94
N SER A 6 -4.89 15.25 -22.21
CA SER A 6 -4.91 15.18 -20.75
C SER A 6 -4.82 16.59 -20.15
N VAL A 7 -5.78 16.95 -19.31
CA VAL A 7 -5.73 18.20 -18.53
C VAL A 7 -5.10 17.86 -17.18
N GLN A 8 -3.91 18.39 -16.91
CA GLN A 8 -3.27 18.30 -15.60
C GLN A 8 -3.80 19.43 -14.72
N VAL A 9 -4.40 19.08 -13.59
CA VAL A 9 -4.82 20.02 -12.55
C VAL A 9 -3.89 19.79 -11.36
N GLU A 10 -2.98 20.73 -11.12
CA GLU A 10 -2.13 20.69 -9.93
C GLU A 10 -2.91 21.23 -8.73
N LEU A 11 -3.03 20.43 -7.68
CA LEU A 11 -3.61 20.86 -6.42
C LEU A 11 -2.57 21.69 -5.66
N SER A 12 -2.95 22.90 -5.24
CA SER A 12 -2.05 23.93 -4.70
C SER A 12 -1.35 23.59 -3.37
N ASN A 13 -1.67 22.45 -2.75
CA ASN A 13 -1.23 22.11 -1.39
C ASN A 13 -0.36 20.84 -1.43
N GLY A 14 0.97 21.01 -1.42
CA GLY A 14 1.97 19.97 -1.67
C GLY A 14 2.29 18.96 -0.55
N CYS A 15 1.37 18.63 0.37
CA CYS A 15 1.57 17.56 1.37
C CYS A 15 0.22 16.98 1.84
N ILE A 16 -0.17 15.78 1.40
CA ILE A 16 -1.41 15.08 1.84
C ILE A 16 -1.25 14.71 3.31
N CYS A 17 -1.71 15.58 4.22
CA CYS A 17 -1.31 15.42 5.61
C CYS A 17 -2.40 15.74 6.65
N CYS A 18 -3.42 16.58 6.39
CA CYS A 18 -4.66 16.67 7.20
C CYS A 18 -5.73 17.57 6.55
N THR A 19 -5.35 18.70 5.96
CA THR A 19 -6.25 19.65 5.26
C THR A 19 -6.64 19.19 3.85
N LEU A 20 -5.93 18.21 3.29
CA LEU A 20 -6.09 17.78 1.90
C LEU A 20 -7.26 16.85 1.65
N ARG A 21 -7.81 16.20 2.68
CA ARG A 21 -8.92 15.25 2.49
C ARG A 21 -10.17 15.97 2.01
N GLU A 22 -10.51 17.07 2.67
CA GLU A 22 -11.65 17.93 2.33
C GLU A 22 -11.41 18.72 1.03
N ASP A 23 -10.19 19.25 0.83
CA ASP A 23 -9.83 19.96 -0.40
C ASP A 23 -9.85 19.03 -1.64
N LEU A 24 -9.30 17.81 -1.51
CA LEU A 24 -9.33 16.80 -2.57
C LEU A 24 -10.76 16.38 -2.87
N LEU A 25 -11.56 16.12 -1.83
CA LEU A 25 -12.98 15.78 -1.97
C LEU A 25 -13.76 16.86 -2.73
N ALA A 26 -13.60 18.12 -2.31
CA ALA A 26 -14.30 19.25 -2.92
C ALA A 26 -13.90 19.42 -4.41
N GLU A 27 -12.61 19.33 -4.73
CA GLU A 27 -12.14 19.47 -6.12
C GLU A 27 -12.56 18.27 -6.98
N LEU A 28 -12.52 17.04 -6.46
CA LEU A 28 -13.00 15.86 -7.18
C LEU A 28 -14.51 15.94 -7.47
N ILE A 29 -15.32 16.36 -6.48
CA ILE A 29 -16.77 16.56 -6.68
C ILE A 29 -17.02 17.64 -7.73
N LYS A 30 -16.28 18.75 -7.68
CA LYS A 30 -16.40 19.84 -8.66
C LYS A 30 -16.06 19.36 -10.06
N LEU A 31 -14.91 18.69 -10.25
CA LEU A 31 -14.47 18.15 -11.54
C LEU A 31 -15.45 17.10 -12.08
N ALA A 32 -15.99 16.23 -11.22
CA ALA A 32 -17.01 15.26 -11.60
C ALA A 32 -18.30 15.94 -12.07
N LYS A 33 -18.75 17.00 -11.36
CA LYS A 33 -19.96 17.77 -11.71
C LYS A 33 -19.83 18.59 -12.99
N GLU A 34 -18.62 18.94 -13.43
CA GLU A 34 -18.42 19.61 -14.71
C GLU A 34 -18.85 18.74 -15.90
N GLY A 35 -18.85 17.41 -15.77
CA GLY A 35 -19.28 16.48 -16.82
C GLY A 35 -18.38 16.48 -18.07
N ARG A 36 -17.16 17.02 -17.95
CA ARG A 36 -16.18 17.15 -19.04
C ARG A 36 -15.11 16.06 -19.04
N PHE A 37 -15.00 15.31 -17.94
CA PHE A 37 -13.99 14.27 -17.74
C PHE A 37 -14.68 12.93 -17.49
N GLU A 38 -14.22 11.89 -18.18
CA GLU A 38 -14.72 10.51 -18.01
C GLU A 38 -13.92 9.74 -16.94
N TYR A 39 -12.70 10.19 -16.64
CA TYR A 39 -11.79 9.53 -15.72
C TYR A 39 -10.86 10.56 -15.07
N ILE A 40 -10.58 10.37 -13.78
CA ILE A 40 -9.63 11.18 -13.01
C ILE A 40 -8.53 10.24 -12.53
N MET A 41 -7.27 10.58 -12.83
CA MET A 41 -6.10 9.88 -12.30
C MET A 41 -5.49 10.72 -11.19
N ILE A 42 -5.31 10.11 -10.03
CA ILE A 42 -4.70 10.75 -8.87
C ILE A 42 -3.30 10.15 -8.73
N GLU A 43 -2.29 11.00 -8.90
CA GLU A 43 -0.92 10.68 -8.48
C GLU A 43 -0.79 11.11 -7.03
N SER A 44 -0.75 10.14 -6.11
CA SER A 44 -0.44 10.43 -4.72
C SER A 44 1.06 10.73 -4.61
N THR A 45 1.45 11.67 -3.74
CA THR A 45 2.88 11.86 -3.47
C THR A 45 3.43 10.54 -2.92
N GLY A 46 4.70 10.20 -3.15
CA GLY A 46 5.27 8.88 -2.79
C GLY A 46 5.21 8.46 -1.32
N ILE A 47 4.64 9.32 -0.47
CA ILE A 47 4.41 9.18 0.98
C ILE A 47 2.93 8.91 1.28
N SER A 48 2.04 9.37 0.41
CA SER A 48 0.60 9.37 0.63
C SER A 48 0.01 8.01 0.33
N GLU A 49 -0.64 7.45 1.35
CA GLU A 49 -1.12 6.08 1.33
C GLU A 49 -2.34 5.92 0.41
N PRO A 50 -2.36 4.87 -0.43
CA PRO A 50 -3.54 4.52 -1.22
C PRO A 50 -4.82 4.40 -0.39
N MET A 51 -4.70 3.99 0.87
CA MET A 51 -5.81 3.85 1.81
C MET A 51 -6.47 5.20 2.15
N GLN A 52 -5.68 6.25 2.38
CA GLN A 52 -6.19 7.60 2.66
C GLN A 52 -6.99 8.18 1.50
N VAL A 53 -6.59 7.87 0.26
CA VAL A 53 -7.34 8.27 -0.94
C VAL A 53 -8.65 7.50 -1.02
N ALA A 54 -8.62 6.19 -0.73
CA ALA A 54 -9.84 5.38 -0.73
C ALA A 54 -10.81 5.77 0.39
N GLU A 55 -10.31 6.19 1.55
CA GLU A 55 -11.11 6.64 2.70
C GLU A 55 -11.99 7.85 2.32
N VAL A 56 -11.47 8.77 1.50
CA VAL A 56 -12.21 9.95 0.97
C VAL A 56 -13.54 9.52 0.33
N PHE A 57 -13.59 8.36 -0.32
CA PHE A 57 -14.79 7.86 -0.98
C PHE A 57 -15.87 7.35 0.00
N THR A 58 -15.55 7.23 1.28
CA THR A 58 -16.48 6.76 2.33
C THR A 58 -17.09 7.87 3.16
N PHE A 59 -16.56 9.09 3.06
CA PHE A 59 -17.05 10.22 3.84
C PHE A 59 -18.19 10.95 3.12
N ALA A 60 -19.19 11.33 3.91
CA ALA A 60 -20.19 12.29 3.52
C ALA A 60 -19.75 13.69 3.98
N ASP A 61 -19.97 14.70 3.15
CA ASP A 61 -19.81 16.09 3.54
C ASP A 61 -20.91 16.54 4.53
N GLU A 62 -20.84 17.80 4.99
CA GLU A 62 -21.84 18.39 5.91
C GLU A 62 -23.28 18.36 5.36
N THR A 63 -23.44 18.20 4.04
CA THR A 63 -24.73 18.12 3.36
C THR A 63 -25.23 16.67 3.19
N GLY A 64 -24.42 15.69 3.58
CA GLY A 64 -24.70 14.26 3.44
C GLY A 64 -24.31 13.68 2.07
N MET A 65 -23.65 14.44 1.21
CA MET A 65 -23.21 13.99 -0.13
C MET A 65 -21.86 13.27 -0.01
N GLN A 66 -21.75 12.10 -0.63
CA GLN A 66 -20.49 11.34 -0.69
C GLN A 66 -19.87 11.45 -2.08
N LEU A 67 -18.55 11.34 -2.18
CA LEU A 67 -17.89 11.25 -3.49
C LEU A 67 -18.38 10.04 -4.29
N SER A 68 -18.72 8.96 -3.59
CA SER A 68 -19.29 7.73 -4.15
C SER A 68 -20.61 7.95 -4.90
N ASP A 69 -21.33 9.06 -4.65
CA ASP A 69 -22.56 9.42 -5.36
C ASP A 69 -22.30 9.95 -6.78
N VAL A 70 -21.10 10.47 -7.04
CA VAL A 70 -20.75 11.16 -8.30
C VAL A 70 -19.55 10.54 -9.03
N ALA A 71 -18.73 9.75 -8.34
CA ALA A 71 -17.57 9.07 -8.89
C ALA A 71 -17.35 7.72 -8.19
N ARG A 72 -16.64 6.81 -8.85
CA ARG A 72 -16.20 5.52 -8.26
C ARG A 72 -14.69 5.43 -8.27
N LEU A 73 -14.10 4.88 -7.22
CA LEU A 73 -12.71 4.46 -7.25
C LEU A 73 -12.61 3.16 -8.06
N ASP A 74 -11.76 3.15 -9.08
CA ASP A 74 -11.74 2.09 -10.10
C ASP A 74 -10.59 1.09 -9.93
N THR A 75 -9.37 1.59 -9.79
CA THR A 75 -8.15 0.77 -9.69
C THR A 75 -7.10 1.50 -8.87
N CYS A 76 -6.53 0.83 -7.87
CA CYS A 76 -5.33 1.28 -7.18
C CYS A 76 -4.08 0.65 -7.83
N VAL A 77 -3.16 1.50 -8.29
CA VAL A 77 -1.98 1.07 -9.05
C VAL A 77 -0.73 1.49 -8.30
N THR A 78 0.16 0.53 -8.03
CA THR A 78 1.48 0.79 -7.44
C THR A 78 2.57 0.45 -8.46
N VAL A 79 3.49 1.39 -8.67
CA VAL A 79 4.64 1.20 -9.55
C VAL A 79 5.86 0.80 -8.72
N VAL A 80 6.35 -0.41 -8.95
CA VAL A 80 7.52 -0.98 -8.26
C VAL A 80 8.75 -0.79 -9.13
N ASP A 81 9.78 -0.16 -8.57
CA ASP A 81 11.11 -0.09 -9.19
C ASP A 81 11.84 -1.43 -9.00
N ALA A 82 11.87 -2.26 -10.04
CA ALA A 82 12.42 -3.61 -9.94
C ALA A 82 13.92 -3.61 -9.62
N LEU A 83 14.67 -2.60 -10.08
CA LEU A 83 16.12 -2.52 -9.88
C LEU A 83 16.45 -2.22 -8.41
N ASN A 84 15.74 -1.27 -7.81
CA ASN A 84 16.06 -0.76 -6.47
C ASN A 84 15.25 -1.43 -5.36
N PHE A 85 14.24 -2.24 -5.70
CA PHE A 85 13.32 -2.84 -4.73
C PHE A 85 14.03 -3.48 -3.54
N PHE A 86 15.04 -4.33 -3.76
CA PHE A 86 15.72 -4.99 -2.65
C PHE A 86 16.63 -4.06 -1.85
N GLU A 87 17.14 -2.98 -2.44
CA GLU A 87 17.88 -1.97 -1.69
C GLU A 87 16.93 -1.24 -0.73
N ASP A 88 15.76 -0.85 -1.21
CA ASP A 88 14.74 -0.15 -0.42
C ASP A 88 14.06 -1.07 0.60
N TYR A 89 13.74 -2.31 0.22
CA TYR A 89 13.08 -3.30 1.07
C TYR A 89 13.98 -3.83 2.20
N ASN A 90 15.32 -3.79 2.01
CA ASN A 90 16.27 -4.15 3.06
C ASN A 90 16.84 -2.93 3.80
N ALA A 91 16.48 -1.71 3.37
CA ALA A 91 16.93 -0.49 4.02
C ALA A 91 16.41 -0.46 5.47
N ARG A 92 17.29 -0.09 6.40
CA ARG A 92 16.94 0.14 7.80
C ARG A 92 16.61 1.59 8.10
N ASP A 93 16.62 2.42 7.06
CA ASP A 93 16.43 3.86 7.15
C ASP A 93 14.99 4.15 7.57
N LYS A 94 14.81 5.04 8.55
CA LYS A 94 13.48 5.59 8.84
C LYS A 94 13.09 6.53 7.69
N LEU A 95 11.79 6.72 7.44
CA LEU A 95 11.32 7.69 6.43
C LEU A 95 11.92 9.10 6.66
N GLN A 96 12.23 9.43 7.91
CA GLN A 96 12.92 10.66 8.34
C GLN A 96 14.33 10.81 7.74
N ASP A 97 15.09 9.72 7.64
CA ASP A 97 16.48 9.72 7.18
C ASP A 97 16.58 9.99 5.67
N ARG A 98 15.51 9.67 4.91
CA ARG A 98 15.42 9.91 3.46
C ARG A 98 14.65 11.18 3.08
N ARG A 99 14.17 11.97 4.04
CA ARG A 99 13.27 13.14 3.81
C ARG A 99 11.95 12.78 3.10
N VAL A 100 11.44 11.57 3.35
CA VAL A 100 10.20 11.03 2.75
C VAL A 100 9.10 10.87 3.81
N ALA A 101 9.26 11.47 4.99
CA ALA A 101 8.25 11.41 6.06
C ALA A 101 7.08 12.36 5.77
N ALA A 102 5.84 11.92 6.00
CA ALA A 102 4.65 12.77 5.87
C ALA A 102 4.64 13.88 6.93
N HIS A 103 5.17 13.57 8.12
CA HIS A 103 5.20 14.44 9.30
C HIS A 103 6.41 14.15 10.21
N GLU A 104 6.72 15.08 11.13
CA GLU A 104 7.83 14.96 12.10
C GLU A 104 7.68 13.76 13.07
N THR A 105 6.48 13.21 13.19
CA THR A 105 6.16 12.06 14.06
C THR A 105 6.04 10.73 13.30
N ASP A 106 6.28 10.70 11.99
CA ASP A 106 6.18 9.45 11.21
C ASP A 106 7.36 8.53 11.59
N ALA A 107 7.05 7.49 12.38
CA ALA A 107 8.01 6.55 12.94
C ALA A 107 8.23 5.32 12.05
N ARG A 108 7.53 5.22 10.92
CA ARG A 108 7.60 4.09 10.00
C ARG A 108 8.92 4.05 9.25
N THR A 109 9.29 2.83 8.86
CA THR A 109 10.42 2.60 7.96
C THR A 109 9.97 2.71 6.51
N VAL A 110 10.93 2.88 5.60
CA VAL A 110 10.67 2.82 4.15
C VAL A 110 10.01 1.49 3.76
N VAL A 111 10.35 0.42 4.48
CA VAL A 111 9.84 -0.93 4.25
C VAL A 111 8.35 -1.05 4.57
N ASP A 112 7.90 -0.42 5.66
CA ASP A 112 6.48 -0.46 6.07
C ASP A 112 5.61 0.20 4.99
N LEU A 113 5.98 1.42 4.57
CA LEU A 113 5.28 2.15 3.50
C LEU A 113 5.25 1.38 2.17
N LEU A 114 6.38 0.80 1.76
CA LEU A 114 6.44 -0.02 0.55
C LEU A 114 5.54 -1.25 0.65
N THR A 115 5.47 -1.87 1.82
CA THR A 115 4.64 -3.04 2.06
C THR A 115 3.16 -2.65 1.95
N ASP A 116 2.74 -1.58 2.62
CA ASP A 116 1.35 -1.09 2.56
C ASP A 116 0.92 -0.76 1.12
N GLN A 117 1.78 -0.07 0.36
CA GLN A 117 1.51 0.27 -1.04
C GLN A 117 1.39 -0.98 -1.94
N ILE A 118 2.14 -2.04 -1.64
CA ILE A 118 2.05 -3.31 -2.37
C ILE A 118 0.80 -4.08 -1.99
N GLU A 119 0.49 -4.18 -0.70
CA GLU A 119 -0.66 -4.93 -0.18
C GLU A 119 -2.00 -4.33 -0.61
N PHE A 120 -2.07 -3.01 -0.77
CA PHE A 120 -3.30 -2.32 -1.16
C PHE A 120 -3.55 -2.29 -2.68
N ALA A 121 -2.53 -2.53 -3.51
CA ALA A 121 -2.66 -2.39 -4.95
C ALA A 121 -3.59 -3.43 -5.59
N ASP A 122 -4.44 -3.00 -6.52
CA ASP A 122 -5.12 -3.91 -7.46
C ASP A 122 -4.18 -4.35 -8.58
N VAL A 123 -3.28 -3.44 -8.98
CA VAL A 123 -2.30 -3.64 -10.06
C VAL A 123 -0.92 -3.20 -9.61
N LEU A 124 0.05 -4.10 -9.71
CA LEU A 124 1.47 -3.83 -9.50
C LEU A 124 2.16 -3.73 -10.86
N ILE A 125 2.69 -2.55 -11.17
CA ILE A 125 3.53 -2.34 -12.35
C ILE A 125 4.99 -2.53 -11.92
N VAL A 126 5.59 -3.64 -12.29
CA VAL A 126 7.02 -3.92 -12.05
C VAL A 126 7.81 -3.29 -13.19
N ASN A 127 8.35 -2.11 -12.94
CA ASN A 127 9.08 -1.31 -13.93
C ASN A 127 10.59 -1.57 -13.88
N LYS A 128 11.28 -1.27 -14.99
CA LYS A 128 12.73 -1.47 -15.19
C LYS A 128 13.16 -2.94 -15.22
N VAL A 129 12.29 -3.83 -15.70
CA VAL A 129 12.61 -5.27 -15.80
C VAL A 129 13.76 -5.55 -16.78
N ASP A 130 14.02 -4.64 -17.71
CA ASP A 130 15.16 -4.68 -18.63
C ASP A 130 16.50 -4.64 -17.89
N LEU A 131 16.56 -3.97 -16.72
CA LEU A 131 17.78 -3.87 -15.91
C LEU A 131 18.06 -5.12 -15.06
N LEU A 132 17.18 -6.13 -15.15
CA LEU A 132 17.28 -7.44 -14.48
C LEU A 132 17.43 -8.60 -15.46
N GLU A 133 17.60 -8.35 -16.77
CA GLU A 133 17.74 -9.41 -17.79
C GLU A 133 18.91 -10.36 -17.48
N ASP A 134 20.04 -9.81 -17.03
CA ASP A 134 21.22 -10.59 -16.64
C ASP A 134 21.13 -11.20 -15.23
N ARG A 135 20.01 -10.99 -14.52
CA ARG A 135 19.79 -11.42 -13.11
C ARG A 135 18.42 -12.08 -12.92
N PRO A 136 18.15 -13.21 -13.62
CA PRO A 136 16.83 -13.85 -13.61
C PRO A 136 16.39 -14.35 -12.22
N ASP A 137 17.34 -14.77 -11.39
CA ASP A 137 17.05 -15.23 -10.02
C ASP A 137 16.57 -14.08 -9.12
N GLU A 138 17.11 -12.88 -9.30
CA GLU A 138 16.69 -11.68 -8.58
C GLU A 138 15.28 -11.26 -8.99
N LYS A 139 14.99 -11.27 -10.29
CA LYS A 139 13.64 -11.03 -10.81
C LYS A 139 12.63 -12.07 -10.29
N ALA A 140 12.99 -13.36 -10.31
CA ALA A 140 12.13 -14.43 -9.80
C ALA A 140 11.83 -14.24 -8.30
N ARG A 141 12.86 -13.86 -7.53
CA ARG A 141 12.71 -13.53 -6.10
C ARG A 141 11.79 -12.34 -5.89
N LEU A 142 11.95 -11.25 -6.66
CA LEU A 142 11.08 -10.07 -6.60
C LEU A 142 9.62 -10.46 -6.84
N MET A 143 9.35 -11.19 -7.93
CA MET A 143 8.01 -11.65 -8.26
C MET A 143 7.43 -12.58 -7.19
N GLY A 144 8.28 -13.39 -6.55
CA GLY A 144 7.90 -14.23 -5.41
C GLY A 144 7.48 -13.42 -4.18
N VAL A 145 8.25 -12.37 -3.84
CA VAL A 145 7.93 -11.46 -2.74
C VAL A 145 6.63 -10.71 -3.00
N LEU A 146 6.47 -10.11 -4.20
CA LEU A 146 5.27 -9.36 -4.54
C LEU A 146 3.99 -10.22 -4.47
N ARG A 147 4.05 -11.47 -4.95
CA ARG A 147 2.92 -12.41 -4.84
C ARG A 147 2.65 -12.88 -3.41
N ALA A 148 3.68 -12.93 -2.57
CA ALA A 148 3.52 -13.30 -1.17
C ALA A 148 2.87 -12.16 -0.35
N LEU A 149 3.24 -10.91 -0.64
CA LEU A 149 2.64 -9.73 -0.02
C LEU A 149 1.22 -9.49 -0.53
N ASN A 150 1.01 -9.52 -1.85
CA ASN A 150 -0.31 -9.32 -2.44
C ASN A 150 -0.65 -10.43 -3.45
N PRO A 151 -1.31 -11.51 -3.00
CA PRO A 151 -1.75 -12.60 -3.87
C PRO A 151 -2.88 -12.21 -4.85
N ALA A 152 -3.60 -11.12 -4.58
CA ALA A 152 -4.76 -10.69 -5.35
C ALA A 152 -4.41 -9.70 -6.47
N ALA A 153 -3.29 -8.99 -6.34
CA ALA A 153 -2.83 -8.02 -7.33
C ALA A 153 -2.52 -8.65 -8.70
N ARG A 154 -2.91 -7.94 -9.76
CA ARG A 154 -2.39 -8.20 -11.10
C ARG A 154 -0.98 -7.63 -11.21
N ILE A 155 -0.03 -8.45 -11.65
CA ILE A 155 1.37 -8.01 -11.82
C ILE A 155 1.67 -7.82 -13.30
N LEU A 156 2.03 -6.60 -13.68
CA LEU A 156 2.41 -6.22 -15.04
C LEU A 156 3.90 -5.87 -15.07
N GLU A 157 4.65 -6.52 -15.95
CA GLU A 157 6.04 -6.14 -16.20
C GLU A 157 6.11 -4.98 -17.19
N SER A 158 7.00 -4.02 -16.96
CA SER A 158 7.14 -2.85 -17.83
C SER A 158 8.58 -2.35 -17.93
N VAL A 159 8.84 -1.67 -19.05
CA VAL A 159 10.08 -0.93 -19.31
C VAL A 159 9.71 0.51 -19.57
N ARG A 160 10.32 1.44 -18.81
CA ARG A 160 9.99 2.89 -18.84
C ARG A 160 8.51 3.18 -18.56
N GLY A 161 7.88 2.38 -17.70
CA GLY A 161 6.48 2.56 -17.28
C GLY A 161 5.45 2.29 -18.38
N VAL A 162 5.85 1.68 -19.51
CA VAL A 162 4.93 1.40 -20.61
C VAL A 162 4.12 0.15 -20.30
N VAL A 163 2.82 0.34 -20.09
CA VAL A 163 1.79 -0.71 -19.92
C VAL A 163 0.55 -0.40 -20.75
N SER A 164 -0.31 -1.39 -20.97
CA SER A 164 -1.61 -1.12 -21.62
C SER A 164 -2.52 -0.34 -20.67
N LEU A 165 -3.03 0.81 -21.13
CA LEU A 165 -3.97 1.62 -20.33
C LEU A 165 -5.23 0.85 -19.92
N THR A 166 -5.67 -0.12 -20.72
CA THR A 166 -6.84 -0.96 -20.38
C THR A 166 -6.60 -1.90 -19.20
N GLU A 167 -5.34 -2.10 -18.80
CA GLU A 167 -4.99 -2.93 -17.65
C GLU A 167 -4.91 -2.13 -16.35
N VAL A 168 -4.93 -0.80 -16.42
CA VAL A 168 -4.76 0.11 -15.26
C VAL A 168 -5.87 1.14 -15.11
N MET A 169 -6.63 1.43 -16.17
CA MET A 169 -7.73 2.38 -16.17
C MET A 169 -9.05 1.68 -16.54
N ASN A 170 -10.11 2.08 -15.84
CA ASN A 170 -11.48 1.58 -16.04
C ASN A 170 -11.57 0.04 -15.95
N THR A 171 -10.81 -0.55 -15.02
CA THR A 171 -10.72 -2.00 -14.84
C THR A 171 -11.81 -2.54 -13.91
N GLY A 172 -12.36 -1.69 -13.02
CA GLY A 172 -13.30 -2.06 -11.98
C GLY A 172 -12.75 -3.04 -10.95
N LEU A 173 -11.44 -3.09 -10.74
CA LEU A 173 -10.80 -4.02 -9.82
C LEU A 173 -10.99 -3.62 -8.35
N PHE A 174 -11.00 -2.32 -8.06
CA PHE A 174 -11.09 -1.82 -6.70
C PHE A 174 -12.42 -2.22 -6.05
N SER A 175 -12.35 -2.65 -4.79
CA SER A 175 -13.52 -2.99 -3.99
C SER A 175 -13.40 -2.40 -2.60
N LEU A 176 -14.23 -1.39 -2.34
CA LEU A 176 -14.30 -0.73 -1.04
C LEU A 176 -14.69 -1.71 0.09
N GLU A 177 -15.59 -2.65 -0.20
CA GLU A 177 -15.99 -3.69 0.76
C GLU A 177 -14.79 -4.54 1.18
N LYS A 178 -13.97 -5.00 0.22
CA LYS A 178 -12.75 -5.76 0.52
C LYS A 178 -11.72 -4.92 1.26
N ALA A 179 -11.54 -3.67 0.85
CA ALA A 179 -10.61 -2.75 1.50
C ALA A 179 -11.01 -2.49 2.95
N SER A 180 -12.31 -2.36 3.24
CA SER A 180 -12.83 -2.10 4.59
C SER A 180 -12.62 -3.26 5.59
N LEU A 181 -12.39 -4.47 5.07
CA LEU A 181 -12.09 -5.67 5.86
C LEU A 181 -10.60 -5.84 6.12
N ALA A 182 -9.74 -5.05 5.47
CA ALA A 182 -8.30 -5.11 5.69
C ALA A 182 -7.96 -4.59 7.11
N PRO A 183 -7.05 -5.24 7.85
CA PRO A 183 -6.71 -4.87 9.22
C PRO A 183 -6.34 -3.38 9.40
N GLY A 184 -5.62 -2.79 8.45
CA GLY A 184 -5.20 -1.39 8.49
C GLY A 184 -6.34 -0.37 8.29
N TRP A 185 -7.41 -0.74 7.57
CA TRP A 185 -8.52 0.16 7.25
C TRP A 185 -9.29 0.60 8.50
N LEU A 186 -9.52 -0.34 9.43
CA LEU A 186 -10.22 -0.09 10.69
C LEU A 186 -9.44 0.84 11.63
N ALA A 187 -8.11 0.90 11.51
CA ALA A 187 -7.25 1.77 12.30
C ALA A 187 -7.20 3.20 11.75
N GLU A 188 -7.13 3.36 10.42
CA GLU A 188 -7.18 4.69 9.78
C GLU A 188 -8.55 5.35 9.91
N ALA A 189 -9.65 4.60 9.69
CA ALA A 189 -11.01 5.13 9.83
C ALA A 189 -11.33 5.66 11.25
N ARG A 190 -10.53 5.27 12.26
CA ARG A 190 -10.63 5.75 13.65
C ARG A 190 -9.70 6.92 13.95
N GLY A 191 -8.97 7.45 12.96
CA GLY A 191 -8.05 8.58 13.10
C GLY A 191 -6.89 8.32 14.08
N SER A 192 -6.58 7.05 14.35
CA SER A 192 -5.66 6.64 15.41
C SER A 192 -4.69 5.61 14.85
N HIS A 193 -3.84 6.04 13.91
CA HIS A 193 -2.69 5.25 13.54
C HIS A 193 -1.71 5.21 14.73
N VAL A 194 -1.86 4.19 15.57
CA VAL A 194 -0.87 3.77 16.55
C VAL A 194 -0.19 2.55 15.94
N PRO A 195 1.14 2.54 15.77
CA PRO A 195 1.84 1.37 15.24
C PRO A 195 1.45 0.08 15.99
N GLU A 196 1.30 -1.03 15.27
CA GLU A 196 0.78 -2.32 15.73
C GLU A 196 1.53 -2.85 16.96
N THR A 197 2.82 -2.49 17.06
CA THR A 197 3.72 -2.77 18.19
C THR A 197 3.25 -2.21 19.52
N LEU A 198 2.53 -1.08 19.51
CA LEU A 198 2.00 -0.39 20.68
C LEU A 198 0.55 -0.76 21.00
N GLU A 199 -0.25 -1.16 20.00
CA GLU A 199 -1.68 -1.44 20.18
C GLU A 199 -1.97 -2.89 20.61
N TYR A 200 -1.26 -3.87 20.05
CA TYR A 200 -1.54 -5.30 20.30
C TYR A 200 -0.41 -6.05 21.01
N GLY A 201 0.71 -5.38 21.30
CA GLY A 201 1.93 -6.02 21.84
C GLY A 201 2.53 -7.06 20.87
N ILE A 202 2.06 -7.09 19.63
CA ILE A 202 2.59 -7.95 18.58
C ILE A 202 3.84 -7.27 18.04
N SER A 203 4.99 -7.89 18.27
CA SER A 203 6.27 -7.41 17.78
C SER A 203 6.91 -8.44 16.85
N SER A 204 7.36 -7.99 15.69
CA SER A 204 8.24 -8.77 14.83
C SER A 204 9.68 -8.49 15.24
N PHE A 205 10.45 -9.52 15.57
CA PHE A 205 11.89 -9.40 15.79
C PHE A 205 12.63 -10.35 14.85
N VAL A 206 13.78 -9.90 14.35
CA VAL A 206 14.63 -10.72 13.48
C VAL A 206 15.79 -11.27 14.30
N PHE A 207 15.78 -12.58 14.55
CA PHE A 207 16.92 -13.28 15.15
C PHE A 207 17.91 -13.70 14.06
N ARG A 208 19.17 -13.23 14.15
CA ARG A 208 20.27 -13.64 13.27
C ARG A 208 21.43 -14.22 14.09
N ALA A 209 21.97 -15.34 13.62
CA ALA A 209 23.16 -15.98 14.19
C ALA A 209 23.98 -16.67 13.08
N ASP A 210 25.31 -16.61 13.18
CA ASP A 210 26.22 -17.22 12.20
C ASP A 210 26.32 -18.76 12.35
N ARG A 211 25.72 -19.32 13.41
CA ARG A 211 25.65 -20.77 13.65
C ARG A 211 24.22 -21.28 13.44
N PRO A 212 24.05 -22.44 12.77
CA PRO A 212 22.74 -23.06 12.63
C PRO A 212 22.20 -23.50 13.99
N PHE A 213 20.87 -23.54 14.11
CA PHE A 213 20.21 -24.04 15.30
C PHE A 213 20.45 -25.54 15.50
N HIS A 214 20.46 -25.97 16.76
CA HIS A 214 20.43 -27.39 17.07
C HIS A 214 19.02 -27.94 16.80
N PRO A 215 18.83 -28.90 15.88
CA PRO A 215 17.51 -29.29 15.36
C PRO A 215 16.56 -29.80 16.46
N THR A 216 17.05 -30.67 17.36
CA THR A 216 16.22 -31.22 18.46
C THR A 216 15.77 -30.16 19.47
N ARG A 217 16.60 -29.14 19.74
CA ARG A 217 16.27 -28.08 20.71
C ARG A 217 15.28 -27.09 20.13
N LEU A 218 15.43 -26.76 18.85
CA LEU A 218 14.49 -25.92 18.12
C LEU A 218 13.11 -26.59 18.03
N HIS A 219 13.07 -27.88 17.70
CA HIS A 219 11.82 -28.65 17.69
C HIS A 219 11.16 -28.68 19.07
N ALA A 220 11.93 -28.90 20.14
CA ALA A 220 11.40 -28.89 21.51
C ALA A 220 10.85 -27.52 21.94
N LEU A 221 11.45 -26.42 21.48
CA LEU A 221 10.97 -25.06 21.75
C LEU A 221 9.58 -24.82 21.15
N PHE A 222 9.38 -25.18 19.87
CA PHE A 222 8.10 -24.96 19.19
C PHE A 222 7.01 -25.95 19.60
N VAL A 223 7.37 -27.21 19.83
CA VAL A 223 6.40 -28.26 20.20
C VAL A 223 6.09 -28.24 21.71
N GLY A 224 7.08 -27.91 22.55
CA GLY A 224 6.91 -27.80 24.00
C GLY A 224 6.09 -26.58 24.43
N ALA A 225 6.20 -25.46 23.71
CA ALA A 225 5.41 -24.26 23.98
C ALA A 225 3.90 -24.48 23.73
N ALA A 226 3.53 -25.27 22.72
CA ALA A 226 2.14 -25.60 22.42
C ALA A 226 1.47 -26.47 23.51
N ALA A 227 2.25 -27.36 24.15
CA ALA A 227 1.74 -28.23 25.21
C ALA A 227 1.51 -27.49 26.55
N ALA A 228 2.31 -26.45 26.84
CA ALA A 228 2.17 -25.64 28.04
C ALA A 228 0.93 -24.69 27.96
N ASP A 229 0.63 -24.14 26.78
CA ASP A 229 -0.52 -23.26 26.58
C ASP A 229 -1.87 -24.01 26.60
N ALA A 230 -1.88 -25.27 26.14
CA ALA A 230 -3.07 -26.13 26.20
C ALA A 230 -3.45 -26.56 27.63
N ALA A 231 -2.47 -26.72 28.52
CA ALA A 231 -2.69 -27.06 29.92
C ALA A 231 -3.20 -25.87 30.75
N ALA A 232 -2.82 -24.64 30.40
CA ALA A 232 -3.27 -23.43 31.07
C ALA A 232 -4.75 -23.10 30.77
N LYS A 233 -5.27 -23.49 29.60
CA LYS A 233 -6.66 -23.21 29.17
C LYS A 233 -7.73 -24.15 29.75
N HIS A 234 -7.35 -25.24 30.42
CA HIS A 234 -8.29 -26.20 31.04
C HIS A 234 -8.35 -26.13 32.57
N ALA A 235 -7.70 -25.14 33.19
CA ALA A 235 -7.66 -24.95 34.65
C ALA A 235 -8.46 -23.74 35.16
N LEU A 236 -9.42 -23.24 34.37
CA LEU A 236 -10.41 -22.23 34.77
C LEU A 236 -11.82 -22.71 34.44
#